data_AF-A0A1M7QH20-F1
#
_entry.id   AF-A0A1M7QH20-F1
#
_cell.length_a   1.000
_cell.length_b   1.000
_cell.length_c   1.000
_cell.angle_alpha   90.00
_cell.angle_beta   90.00
_cell.angle_gamma   90.00
#
_symmetry.space_group_name_H-M   'P 1'
#
loop_
_entity.id
_entity.type
_entity.pdbx_description
1 polymer ?
#
loop_
_entity_poly.entity_id
_entity_poly.type
_entity_poly.pdbx_seq_one_letter_code
_entity_poly.pdbx_strand_id
1 'polypeptide(L)'
;MKISNPDIIRLAEIKSYFLDPPYTFRIYSYAKPQVDEAINILGKYSFISPALMGQMEDLRQLFEQSENDANATRENMRSFAILLNRINR
;
A
#
# COMPACT_ATOMS: atom_id res chain seq x y z
N MET A 1 16.99 -13.40 3.94
CA MET A 1 15.76 -13.69 4.72
C MET A 1 14.58 -13.72 3.76
N LYS A 2 13.49 -14.42 4.09
CA LYS A 2 12.24 -14.41 3.30
C LYS A 2 11.14 -13.75 4.14
N ILE A 3 10.12 -13.19 3.47
CA ILE A 3 8.93 -12.67 4.14
C ILE A 3 8.17 -13.84 4.79
N SER A 4 7.63 -13.64 5.99
CA SER A 4 6.81 -14.63 6.69
C SER A 4 5.51 -14.91 5.93
N ASN A 5 5.00 -16.14 5.99
CA ASN A 5 3.75 -16.49 5.32
C ASN A 5 2.55 -15.59 5.73
N PRO A 6 2.35 -15.25 7.02
CA PRO A 6 1.29 -14.33 7.42
C PRO A 6 1.43 -12.95 6.78
N ASP A 7 2.64 -12.39 6.74
CA ASP A 7 2.90 -11.08 6.13
C ASP A 7 2.69 -11.13 4.61
N ILE A 8 3.06 -12.22 3.92
CA ILE A 8 2.79 -12.40 2.48
C ILE A 8 1.29 -12.41 2.21
N ILE A 9 0.52 -13.19 2.99
CA ILE A 9 -0.94 -13.26 2.86
C ILE A 9 -1.53 -11.88 3.05
N ARG A 10 -1.11 -11.17 4.10
CA ARG A 10 -1.64 -9.83 4.40
C ARG A 10 -1.34 -8.81 3.31
N LEU A 11 -0.11 -8.79 2.79
CA LEU A 11 0.25 -7.94 1.65
C LEU A 11 -0.54 -8.29 0.38
N ALA A 12 -0.85 -9.56 0.17
CA ALA A 12 -1.67 -10.01 -0.96
C ALA A 12 -3.13 -9.54 -0.83
N GLU A 13 -3.71 -9.59 0.37
CA GLU A 13 -5.05 -9.06 0.66
C GLU A 13 -5.13 -7.55 0.40
N ILE A 14 -4.18 -6.79 0.95
CA ILE A 14 -4.10 -5.33 0.76
C ILE A 14 -3.99 -5.01 -0.73
N LYS A 15 -3.07 -5.70 -1.43
CA LYS A 15 -2.90 -5.53 -2.87
C LYS A 15 -4.20 -5.83 -3.64
N SER A 16 -4.89 -6.92 -3.33
CA SER A 16 -6.14 -7.28 -4.01
C SER A 16 -7.20 -6.21 -3.80
N TYR A 17 -7.35 -5.71 -2.57
CA TYR A 17 -8.28 -4.63 -2.25
C TYR A 17 -7.94 -3.32 -2.97
N PHE A 18 -6.65 -3.06 -3.20
CA PHE A 18 -6.19 -1.82 -3.83
C PHE A 18 -6.23 -1.85 -5.37
N LEU A 19 -6.18 -3.04 -5.98
CA LEU A 19 -6.35 -3.20 -7.43
C LEU A 19 -7.79 -2.85 -7.88
N ASP A 20 -8.77 -3.18 -7.05
CA ASP A 20 -10.18 -2.90 -7.30
C ASP A 20 -10.82 -2.15 -6.12
N PRO A 21 -10.47 -0.86 -5.96
CA PRO A 21 -10.90 -0.09 -4.80
C PRO A 21 -12.39 0.25 -4.85
N PRO A 22 -13.13 0.18 -3.73
CA PRO A 22 -14.58 0.38 -3.72
C PRO A 22 -14.99 1.82 -4.09
N TYR A 23 -16.16 1.96 -4.70
CA TYR A 23 -16.76 3.25 -4.99
C TYR A 23 -17.51 3.80 -3.77
N THR A 24 -16.75 4.28 -2.77
CA THR A 24 -17.28 4.95 -1.57
C THR A 24 -16.59 6.30 -1.32
N PHE A 25 -17.30 7.24 -0.69
CA PHE A 25 -16.75 8.55 -0.29
C PHE A 25 -15.81 8.46 0.91
N ARG A 26 -15.94 7.43 1.76
CA ARG A 26 -15.06 7.21 2.94
C ARG A 26 -13.81 6.39 2.60
N ILE A 27 -13.42 6.34 1.32
CA ILE A 27 -12.39 5.42 0.83
C ILE A 27 -11.03 5.66 1.50
N TYR A 28 -10.68 6.92 1.78
CA TYR A 28 -9.45 7.28 2.47
C TYR A 28 -9.34 6.59 3.84
N SER A 29 -10.41 6.63 4.64
CA SER A 29 -10.44 6.03 5.98
C SER A 29 -10.21 4.51 5.96
N TYR A 30 -10.53 3.84 4.85
CA TYR A 30 -10.26 2.41 4.67
C TYR A 30 -8.87 2.13 4.09
N ALA A 31 -8.36 3.02 3.23
CA ALA A 31 -7.09 2.84 2.55
C ALA A 31 -5.89 3.18 3.45
N LYS A 32 -5.95 4.28 4.20
CA LYS A 32 -4.82 4.76 5.02
C LYS A 32 -4.30 3.71 6.01
N PRO A 33 -5.14 3.01 6.80
CA PRO A 33 -4.65 1.97 7.71
C PRO A 33 -3.95 0.82 6.98
N GLN A 34 -4.40 0.47 5.77
CA GLN A 34 -3.78 -0.60 4.98
C GLN A 34 -2.44 -0.20 4.37
N VAL A 35 -2.28 1.07 3.97
CA VAL A 35 -0.99 1.62 3.57
C VAL A 35 0.01 1.53 4.73
N ASP A 36 -0.38 2.01 5.90
CA ASP A 36 0.47 2.01 7.10
C ASP A 36 0.87 0.59 7.51
N GLU A 37 -0.08 -0.34 7.47
CA GLU A 37 0.17 -1.75 7.75
C GLU A 37 1.16 -2.37 6.75
N ALA A 38 0.98 -2.14 5.45
CA ALA A 38 1.89 -2.66 4.43
C ALA A 38 3.32 -2.11 4.61
N ILE A 39 3.47 -0.81 4.86
CA ILE A 39 4.78 -0.18 5.13
C ILE A 39 5.43 -0.79 6.37
N ASN A 40 4.66 -0.94 7.46
CA ASN A 40 5.13 -1.55 8.70
C ASN A 40 5.58 -3.00 8.50
N ILE A 41 4.83 -3.79 7.72
CA ILE A 41 5.22 -5.16 7.36
C ILE A 41 6.56 -5.15 6.61
N LEU A 42 6.70 -4.31 5.59
CA LEU A 42 7.90 -4.26 4.77
C LEU A 42 9.13 -3.75 5.53
N GLY A 43 8.93 -2.81 6.45
CA GLY A 43 9.97 -2.29 7.33
C GLY A 43 10.61 -3.35 8.25
N LYS A 44 9.95 -4.49 8.48
CA LYS A 44 10.54 -5.63 9.22
C LYS A 44 11.69 -6.31 8.47
N TYR A 45 11.77 -6.12 7.15
CA TYR A 45 12.62 -6.91 6.26
C TYR A 45 13.74 -6.07 5.65
N SER A 46 14.97 -6.25 6.15
CA SER A 46 16.15 -5.48 5.73
C SER A 46 16.59 -5.66 4.27
N PHE A 47 16.10 -6.70 3.59
CA PHE A 47 16.40 -6.93 2.17
C PHE A 47 15.45 -6.19 1.23
N ILE A 48 14.40 -5.55 1.75
CA ILE A 48 13.53 -4.69 0.93
C ILE A 48 14.34 -3.46 0.51
N SER A 49 14.28 -3.15 -0.78
CA SER A 49 15.02 -2.02 -1.34
C SER A 49 14.63 -0.70 -0.64
N PRO A 50 15.61 0.08 -0.14
CA PRO A 50 15.34 1.41 0.42
C PRO A 50 14.64 2.34 -0.56
N ALA A 51 14.94 2.20 -1.86
CA ALA A 51 14.27 2.98 -2.91
C ALA A 51 12.79 2.61 -3.04
N LEU A 52 12.44 1.33 -2.87
CA LEU A 52 11.05 0.88 -2.85
C LEU A 52 10.33 1.40 -1.60
N MET A 53 10.98 1.35 -0.43
CA MET A 53 10.42 1.93 0.80
C MET A 53 10.17 3.43 0.65
N GLY A 54 11.10 4.18 0.06
CA GLY A 54 10.92 5.60 -0.24
C GLY A 54 9.68 5.85 -1.12
N GLN A 55 9.52 5.09 -2.21
CA GLN A 55 8.34 5.20 -3.08
C GLN A 55 7.02 4.90 -2.36
N MET A 56 7.02 3.96 -1.41
CA MET A 56 5.83 3.63 -0.60
C MET A 56 5.48 4.78 0.35
N GLU A 57 6.48 5.40 0.98
CA GLU A 57 6.29 6.56 1.86
C GLU A 57 5.86 7.81 1.09
N ASP A 58 6.39 8.04 -0.11
CA ASP A 58 5.93 9.11 -0.99
C ASP A 58 4.44 8.93 -1.33
N LEU A 59 4.02 7.70 -1.66
CA LEU A 59 2.60 7.40 -1.88
C LEU A 59 1.77 7.59 -0.61
N ARG A 60 2.30 7.24 0.57
CA ARG A 60 1.60 7.48 1.86
C ARG A 60 1.32 8.97 2.06
N GLN A 61 2.26 9.85 1.73
CA GLN A 61 2.04 11.29 1.78
C GLN A 61 0.99 11.75 0.76
N LEU A 62 1.00 11.19 -0.46
CA LEU A 62 -0.03 11.48 -1.46
C LEU A 62 -1.43 11.03 -1.00
N PHE A 63 -1.52 9.90 -0.27
CA PHE A 63 -2.76 9.49 0.36
C PHE A 63 -3.27 10.55 1.34
N GLU A 64 -2.41 11.04 2.24
CA GLU A 64 -2.77 12.08 3.22
C GLU A 64 -3.29 13.35 2.54
N GLN A 65 -2.72 13.74 1.40
CA GLN A 65 -3.19 14.88 0.61
C GLN A 65 -4.53 14.61 -0.10
N SER A 66 -4.86 13.34 -0.38
CA SER A 66 -6.07 12.92 -1.07
C SER A 66 -7.27 12.64 -0.16
N GLU A 67 -7.21 12.94 1.14
CA GLU A 67 -8.26 12.60 2.12
C GLU A 67 -9.67 13.03 1.67
N ASN A 68 -9.78 14.22 1.07
CA ASN A 68 -11.05 14.78 0.61
C ASN A 68 -11.32 14.54 -0.89
N ASP A 69 -10.47 13.78 -1.57
CA ASP A 69 -10.60 13.42 -2.98
C ASP A 69 -10.63 11.91 -3.16
N ALA A 70 -11.83 11.36 -3.28
CA ALA A 70 -12.05 9.93 -3.45
C ALA A 70 -11.48 9.38 -4.77
N ASN A 71 -11.38 10.19 -5.82
CA ASN A 71 -10.81 9.75 -7.10
C ASN A 71 -9.29 9.66 -7.00
N ALA A 72 -8.65 10.71 -6.48
CA ALA A 72 -7.22 10.70 -6.20
C ALA A 72 -6.84 9.57 -5.23
N THR A 73 -7.66 9.32 -4.20
CA THR A 73 -7.44 8.18 -3.29
C THR A 73 -7.44 6.84 -4.05
N ARG A 74 -8.39 6.61 -4.96
CA ARG A 74 -8.43 5.38 -5.77
C ARG A 74 -7.22 5.22 -6.68
N GLU A 75 -6.75 6.31 -7.29
CA GLU A 75 -5.55 6.31 -8.11
C GLU A 75 -4.30 5.99 -7.29
N ASN A 76 -4.19 6.56 -6.09
CA ASN A 76 -3.12 6.26 -5.14
C ASN A 76 -3.16 4.80 -4.67
N MET A 77 -4.35 4.22 -4.43
CA MET A 77 -4.51 2.78 -4.12
C MET A 77 -3.95 1.90 -5.24
N ARG A 78 -4.34 2.16 -6.49
CA ARG A 78 -3.85 1.38 -7.63
C ARG A 78 -2.33 1.51 -7.80
N SER A 79 -1.80 2.72 -7.64
CA SER A 79 -0.36 2.97 -7.69
C SER A 79 0.39 2.19 -6.60
N PHE A 80 -0.15 2.14 -5.39
CA PHE A 80 0.44 1.39 -4.28
C PHE A 80 0.40 -0.13 -4.53
N ALA A 81 -0.70 -0.67 -5.07
CA ALA A 81 -0.77 -2.08 -5.47
C ALA A 81 0.27 -2.45 -6.54
N ILE A 82 0.59 -1.53 -7.46
CA ILE A 82 1.65 -1.72 -8.46
C ILE A 82 3.02 -1.78 -7.80
N LEU A 83 3.28 -0.95 -6.78
CA LEU A 83 4.53 -1.06 -6.02
C LEU A 83 4.62 -2.38 -5.26
N LEU A 84 3.52 -2.87 -4.69
CA LEU A 84 3.51 -4.16 -3.99
C LEU A 84 3.89 -5.33 -4.91
N ASN A 85 3.61 -5.25 -6.21
CA ASN A 85 4.07 -6.26 -7.19
C ASN A 85 5.59 -6.34 -7.30
N ARG A 86 6.32 -5.27 -6.97
CA ARG A 86 7.78 -5.21 -7.10
C ARG A 86 8.50 -5.96 -5.97
N ILE A 87 7.80 -6.34 -4.90
CA ILE A 87 8.37 -7.08 -3.76
C ILE A 87 8.56 -8.57 -4.10
N ASN A 88 7.70 -9.12 -4.95
CA ASN A 88 7.70 -10.54 -5.33
C ASN A 88 8.57 -10.85 -6.56
N ARG A 89 9.33 -9.88 -7.07
CA ARG A 89 10.25 -10.05 -8.21
C ARG A 89 11.68 -10.28 -7.76
#